data_AF-L5N3J7-F1
#
_entry.id   AF-L5N3J7-F1
#
_cell.length_a   1.000
_cell.length_b   1.000
_cell.length_c   1.000
_cell.angle_alpha   90.00
_cell.angle_beta   90.00
_cell.angle_gamma   90.00
#
_symmetry.space_group_name_H-M   'P 1'
#
loop_
_entity.id
_entity.type
_entity.pdbx_description
1 polymer ?
#
loop_
_entity_poly.entity_id
_entity_poly.type
_entity_poly.pdbx_seq_one_letter_code
_entity_poly.pdbx_strand_id
1 'polypeptide(L)' 'MELFGTAGIRGSATERVTPELALSVGRAAGRAALESDASAEFVVGRDGRTTGQGLAAAV' A
#
# COMPACT_ATOMS: atom_id res chain seq x y z
N MET A 1 6.57 2.34 -16.72
CA MET A 1 6.70 1.11 -15.92
C MET A 1 5.44 1.01 -15.08
N GLU A 2 4.59 0.02 -15.32
CA GLU A 2 3.33 -0.14 -14.56
C GLU A 2 3.64 -0.69 -13.16
N LEU A 3 3.15 0.00 -12.13
CA LEU A 3 3.21 -0.50 -10.75
C LEU A 3 2.15 -1.58 -10.52
N PHE A 4 0.96 -1.40 -11.08
CA PHE A 4 -0.17 -2.30 -10.91
C PHE A 4 -0.21 -3.36 -12.01
N GLY A 5 -0.09 -4.63 -11.61
CA GLY A 5 -0.45 -5.76 -12.45
C GLY A 5 -1.88 -6.25 -12.16
N THR A 6 -2.23 -7.42 -12.68
CA THR A 6 -3.57 -8.03 -12.54
C THR A 6 -4.04 -8.20 -11.09
N ALA A 7 -3.10 -8.42 -10.15
CA ALA A 7 -3.38 -8.62 -8.73
C ALA A 7 -2.64 -7.60 -7.85
N GLY A 8 -2.58 -6.35 -8.30
CA GLY A 8 -1.92 -5.24 -7.59
C GLY A 8 -0.42 -5.17 -7.83
N ILE A 9 0.30 -4.56 -6.88
CA ILE A 9 1.75 -4.38 -6.92
C ILE A 9 2.42 -5.60 -6.27
N ARG A 10 3.28 -6.30 -7.00
CA ARG A 10 3.88 -7.58 -6.58
C ARG A 10 5.40 -7.54 -6.75
N GLY A 11 6.13 -8.23 -5.87
CA GLY A 11 7.58 -8.39 -5.95
C GLY A 11 8.24 -8.60 -4.58
N SER A 12 9.57 -8.66 -4.58
CA SER A 12 10.37 -8.78 -3.36
C SER A 12 10.12 -7.58 -2.43
N ALA A 13 9.99 -7.84 -1.12
CA ALA A 13 9.82 -6.80 -0.11
C ALA A 13 11.10 -5.96 0.12
N THR A 14 12.26 -6.42 -0.36
CA THR A 14 13.55 -5.72 -0.21
C THR A 14 13.93 -4.89 -1.42
N GLU A 15 13.34 -5.15 -2.59
CA GLU A 15 13.77 -4.54 -3.86
C GLU A 15 12.63 -3.84 -4.61
N ARG A 16 11.40 -4.32 -4.47
CA ARG A 16 10.26 -3.88 -5.28
C ARG A 16 9.11 -3.35 -4.43
N VAL A 17 8.60 -4.16 -3.51
CA VAL A 17 7.47 -3.82 -2.62
C VAL A 17 8.04 -3.37 -1.27
N THR A 18 8.80 -2.27 -1.30
CA THR A 18 9.46 -1.74 -0.11
C THR A 18 8.51 -0.88 0.73
N PRO A 19 8.84 -0.58 2.01
CA PRO A 19 8.06 0.33 2.84
C PRO A 19 7.87 1.72 2.21
N GLU A 20 8.87 2.25 1.51
CA GLU A 20 8.80 3.57 0.86
C GLU A 20 7.75 3.56 -0.27
N LEU A 21 7.66 2.46 -1.03
CA LEU A 21 6.63 2.30 -2.03
C LEU A 21 5.25 2.14 -1.38
N ALA A 22 5.14 1.36 -0.31
CA ALA A 22 3.89 1.18 0.43
C ALA A 22 3.35 2.51 0.97
N LEU A 23 4.20 3.35 1.57
CA LEU A 23 3.85 4.69 2.03
C LEU A 23 3.40 5.61 0.89
N SER A 24 4.09 5.54 -0.25
CA SER A 24 3.74 6.34 -1.42
C SER A 24 2.35 5.97 -1.96
N VAL A 25 2.04 4.68 -1.98
CA VAL A 25 0.75 4.15 -2.42
C VAL A 25 -0.37 4.48 -1.42
N GLY A 26 -0.13 4.30 -0.12
CA GLY A 26 -1.09 4.63 0.94
C GLY A 26 -1.50 6.10 0.92
N ARG A 27 -0.51 7.01 0.81
CA ARG A 27 -0.77 8.45 0.67
C ARG A 27 -1.56 8.80 -0.59
N ALA A 28 -1.23 8.18 -1.72
CA ALA A 28 -1.94 8.41 -2.97
C ALA A 28 -3.39 7.96 -2.88
N ALA A 29 -3.63 6.75 -2.33
CA ALA A 29 -4.97 6.22 -2.12
C ALA A 29 -5.80 7.09 -1.16
N GLY A 30 -5.21 7.48 -0.02
CA GLY A 30 -5.88 8.35 0.95
C GLY A 30 -6.26 9.71 0.37
N ARG A 31 -5.36 10.35 -0.40
CA ARG A 31 -5.66 11.62 -1.06
C ARG A 31 -6.79 11.48 -2.08
N ALA A 32 -6.75 10.46 -2.93
CA ALA A 32 -7.79 10.22 -3.91
C ALA A 32 -9.16 9.93 -3.27
N ALA A 33 -9.18 9.21 -2.14
CA ALA A 33 -10.40 8.94 -1.40
C ALA A 33 -10.99 10.23 -0.80
N LEU A 34 -10.16 11.09 -0.19
CA LEU A 34 -10.59 12.35 0.41
C LEU A 34 -11.12 13.37 -0.61
N GLU A 35 -10.69 13.28 -1.87
CA GLU A 35 -11.27 14.08 -2.96
C GLU A 35 -12.72 13.67 -3.27
N SER A 36 -13.10 12.44 -2.94
CA SER A 36 -14.47 11.91 -3.16
C SER A 36 -15.34 11.97 -1.89
N ASP A 37 -14.75 11.71 -0.72
CA ASP A 37 -15.43 11.71 0.58
C ASP A 37 -14.45 12.15 1.68
N ALA A 38 -14.74 13.30 2.31
CA ALA A 38 -13.92 13.88 3.37
C ALA A 38 -13.85 13.02 4.65
N SER A 39 -14.74 12.05 4.81
CA SER A 39 -14.78 11.10 5.92
C SER A 39 -14.27 9.70 5.56
N ALA A 40 -13.65 9.54 4.38
CA ALA A 40 -13.15 8.26 3.92
C ALA A 40 -12.12 7.64 4.88
N GLU A 41 -12.32 6.36 5.21
CA GLU A 41 -11.42 5.56 6.04
C GLU A 41 -11.11 4.22 5.36
N PHE A 42 -9.96 3.63 5.71
CA PHE A 42 -9.51 2.34 5.17
C PHE A 42 -9.22 1.35 6.28
N VAL A 43 -9.48 0.07 6.01
CA VAL A 43 -9.00 -1.05 6.81
C VAL A 43 -7.80 -1.69 6.10
N VAL A 44 -6.71 -1.91 6.83
CA VAL A 44 -5.50 -2.54 6.30
C VAL A 44 -5.43 -4.00 6.76
N GLY A 45 -5.51 -4.93 5.80
CA GLY A 45 -5.32 -6.36 6.02
C GLY A 45 -3.91 -6.82 5.62
N ARG A 46 -3.35 -7.80 6.34
CA ARG A 46 -2.08 -8.45 6.00
C ARG A 46 -2.15 -9.95 6.25
N ASP A 47 -1.26 -10.70 5.62
CA ASP A 47 -1.05 -12.12 5.94
C ASP A 47 0.02 -12.32 7.04
N GLY A 48 0.42 -13.58 7.22
CA GLY A 48 1.39 -14.01 8.24
C GLY A 48 2.86 -13.85 7.88
N ARG A 49 3.22 -13.17 6.76
CA ARG A 49 4.64 -12.97 6.42
C ARG A 49 5.33 -12.05 7.43
N THR A 50 6.60 -12.33 7.71
CA THR A 50 7.44 -11.53 8.62
C THR A 50 7.55 -10.07 8.18
N THR A 51 7.58 -9.81 6.87
CA THR A 51 7.61 -8.45 6.31
C THR A 51 6.28 -7.71 6.39
N GLY A 52 5.18 -8.43 6.67
CA GLY A 52 3.82 -7.88 6.62
C GLY A 52 3.56 -6.78 7.65
N GLN A 53 4.12 -6.88 8.86
CA GLN A 53 3.97 -5.83 9.87
C GLN A 53 4.63 -4.51 9.44
N GLY A 54 5.84 -4.58 8.88
CA GLY A 54 6.55 -3.38 8.41
C GLY A 54 5.86 -2.71 7.23
N LEU A 55 5.37 -3.50 6.26
CA LEU A 55 4.61 -2.96 5.14
C LEU A 55 3.27 -2.36 5.58
N ALA A 56 2.54 -3.02 6.49
CA ALA A 56 1.27 -2.52 6.98
C ALA A 56 1.43 -1.23 7.80
N ALA A 57 2.53 -1.07 8.55
CA ALA A 57 2.81 0.16 9.29
C ALA A 57 3.21 1.35 8.40
N ALA A 58 3.65 1.08 7.17
CA ALA A 58 4.02 2.12 6.21
C ALA A 58 2.83 2.66 5.42
N VAL A 59 1.76 1.86 5.26
CA VAL A 59 0.50 2.26 4.60
C VAL A 59 -0.31 3.16 5.52
#